data_AF-W6TEV4-F1
#
_entry.id   AF-W6TEV4-F1
#
_cell.length_a   1.000
_cell.length_b   1.000
_cell.length_c   1.000
_cell.angle_alpha   90.00
_cell.angle_beta   90.00
_cell.angle_gamma   90.00
#
_symmetry.space_group_name_H-M   'P 1'
#
loop_
_entity.id
_entity.type
_entity.pdbx_description
1 polymer ?
#
loop_
_entity_poly.entity_id
_entity_poly.type
_entity_poly.pdbx_seq_one_letter_code
_entity_poly.pdbx_strand_id
1 'polypeptide(L)' 'MQNLLIKRAVNITKNSYCSGFTNKAVITPMVFNGSCNTQLFEAWVAQFLIKKLKPGQVFIMDHIFS' A
#
# COMPACT_ATOMS: atom_id res chain seq x y z
N MET A 1 10.00 17.44 3.76
CA MET A 1 8.80 16.62 3.45
C MET A 1 9.20 15.15 3.51
N GLN A 2 8.44 14.30 4.20
CA GLN A 2 8.70 12.85 4.24
C GLN A 2 7.79 12.17 3.22
N ASN A 3 8.38 11.43 2.27
CA ASN A 3 7.64 10.71 1.24
C ASN A 3 7.29 9.29 1.75
N LEU A 4 6.03 8.89 1.58
CA LEU A 4 5.56 7.53 1.73
C LEU A 4 5.56 6.88 0.35
N LEU A 5 6.31 5.79 0.18
CA LEU A 5 6.31 4.99 -1.03
C LEU A 5 5.47 3.73 -0.79
N ILE A 6 4.48 3.46 -1.63
CA ILE A 6 3.85 2.15 -1.68
C ILE A 6 4.67 1.29 -2.64
N LYS A 7 5.14 0.14 -2.15
CA LYS A 7 5.70 -0.90 -3.01
C LYS A 7 4.69 -2.02 -3.03
N ARG A 8 4.01 -2.20 -4.17
CA ARG A 8 3.37 -3.47 -4.47
C ARG A 8 4.45 -4.40 -5.00
N ALA A 9 4.46 -5.63 -4.54
CA ALA A 9 4.97 -6.66 -5.41
C ALA A 9 4.04 -7.87 -5.37
N VAL A 10 4.03 -8.58 -6.49
CA VAL A 10 3.13 -9.67 -6.75
C VAL A 10 4.00 -10.92 -6.74
N ASN A 11 3.75 -11.82 -5.79
CA ASN A 11 4.40 -13.14 -5.82
C ASN A 11 3.47 -14.10 -6.56
N ILE A 12 3.98 -14.63 -7.67
CA ILE A 12 3.25 -15.40 -8.66
C ILE A 12 3.09 -16.81 -8.12
N THR A 13 2.01 -17.12 -7.39
CA THR A 13 1.44 -18.49 -7.31
C THR A 13 0.14 -18.61 -6.50
N LYS A 14 -0.22 -17.68 -5.58
CA LYS A 14 -1.55 -17.66 -4.89
C LYS A 14 -1.84 -16.44 -3.97
N ASN A 15 -0.84 -15.67 -3.56
CA ASN A 15 -1.03 -14.53 -2.66
C ASN A 15 -0.32 -13.28 -3.19
N SER A 16 -1.03 -12.15 -3.15
CA SER A 16 -0.54 -10.83 -3.48
C SER A 16 -0.32 -10.01 -2.21
N TYR A 17 0.56 -8.99 -2.30
CA TYR A 17 0.83 -8.10 -1.18
C TYR A 17 0.85 -6.63 -1.59
N CYS A 18 0.43 -5.77 -0.66
CA CYS A 18 0.53 -4.33 -0.75
C CYS A 18 1.06 -3.79 0.57
N SER A 19 2.02 -2.86 0.54
CA SER A 19 2.48 -2.24 1.77
C SER A 19 2.91 -0.79 1.61
N GLY A 20 2.58 0.01 2.63
CA GLY A 20 3.10 1.36 2.79
C GLY A 20 4.49 1.36 3.42
N PHE A 21 5.44 2.09 2.83
CA PHE A 21 6.80 2.25 3.33
C PHE A 21 7.16 3.71 3.57
N THR A 22 7.62 4.04 4.77
CA THR A 22 8.16 5.37 5.12
C THR A 22 9.42 5.19 5.96
N ASN A 23 10.39 6.08 5.81
CA ASN A 23 11.64 6.08 6.59
C ASN A 23 12.31 4.69 6.69
N LYS A 24 12.41 3.97 5.57
CA LYS A 24 12.98 2.60 5.48
C LYS A 24 12.24 1.53 6.31
N ALA A 25 11.01 1.79 6.74
CA ALA A 25 10.18 0.86 7.51
C ALA A 25 8.81 0.64 6.85
N VAL A 26 8.28 -0.58 6.99
CA VAL A 26 6.89 -0.91 6.64
C VAL A 26 5.97 -0.38 7.72
N ILE A 27 4.90 0.34 7.34
CA ILE A 27 3.91 0.85 8.30
C ILE A 27 2.57 0.12 8.25
N THR A 28 2.23 -0.44 7.09
CA THR A 28 0.95 -1.12 6.87
C THR A 28 1.15 -2.23 5.84
N PRO A 29 1.32 -3.50 6.25
CA PRO A 29 1.29 -4.62 5.31
C PRO A 29 -0.15 -5.07 5.04
N MET A 30 -0.39 -5.55 3.83
CA MET A 30 -1.62 -6.21 3.40
C MET A 30 -1.24 -7.44 2.60
N VAL A 31 -1.89 -8.57 2.90
CA VAL A 31 -1.81 -9.80 2.12
C VAL A 31 -3.22 -10.18 1.70
N PHE A 32 -3.40 -10.50 0.43
CA PHE A 32 -4.70 -10.86 -0.13
C PHE A 32 -4.53 -11.91 -1.22
N ASN A 33 -5.60 -12.64 -1.52
CA ASN A 33 -5.60 -13.62 -2.61
C ASN A 33 -6.08 -12.95 -3.91
N GLY A 34 -5.47 -13.30 -5.04
CA GLY A 34 -5.82 -12.75 -6.35
C GLY A 34 -5.25 -11.34 -6.61
N SER A 35 -5.90 -10.59 -7.49
CA SER A 35 -5.47 -9.26 -7.92
C SER A 35 -5.94 -8.15 -6.99
N CYS A 36 -5.14 -7.09 -6.83
CA CYS A 36 -5.57 -5.90 -6.11
C CYS A 36 -6.56 -5.16 -7.00
N ASN A 37 -7.82 -5.10 -6.60
CA ASN A 37 -8.81 -4.25 -7.25
C ASN A 37 -8.97 -2.93 -6.50
N THR A 38 -9.63 -1.96 -7.14
CA THR A 38 -9.83 -0.62 -6.58
C THR A 38 -10.53 -0.66 -5.22
N GLN A 39 -11.57 -1.48 -5.08
CA GLN A 39 -12.36 -1.57 -3.84
C GLN A 39 -11.51 -2.09 -2.66
N LEU A 40 -10.71 -3.12 -2.88
CA LEU A 40 -9.82 -3.69 -1.87
C LEU A 40 -8.75 -2.68 -1.44
N PHE A 41 -8.19 -1.97 -2.42
CA PHE A 41 -7.19 -0.94 -2.16
C PHE A 41 -7.78 0.24 -1.38
N GLU A 42 -8.91 0.79 -1.82
CA GLU A 42 -9.59 1.91 -1.15
C GLU A 42 -9.99 1.54 0.29
N ALA A 43 -10.52 0.34 0.50
CA ALA A 43 -10.84 -0.15 1.82
C ALA A 43 -9.59 -0.21 2.72
N TRP A 44 -8.47 -0.69 2.19
CA TRP A 44 -7.22 -0.73 2.95
C TRP A 44 -6.66 0.67 3.26
N VAL A 45 -6.74 1.59 2.31
CA VAL A 45 -6.30 2.98 2.50
C VAL A 45 -7.10 3.65 3.62
N ALA A 46 -8.44 3.55 3.55
CA ALA A 46 -9.34 4.15 4.53
C ALA A 46 -9.21 3.51 5.92
N GLN A 47 -9.10 2.19 5.98
CA GLN A 47 -9.11 1.47 7.26
C GLN A 47 -7.75 1.43 7.96
N PHE A 48 -6.64 1.42 7.21
CA PHE A 48 -5.30 1.20 7.75
C PHE A 48 -4.33 2.31 7.40
N LEU A 49 -4.16 2.65 6.11
CA LEU A 49 -3.07 3.53 5.69
C LEU A 49 -3.22 4.96 6.24
N ILE A 50 -4.38 5.58 6.05
CA ILE A 50 -4.63 6.97 6.46
C ILE A 50 -4.41 7.14 7.97
N LYS A 51 -4.77 6.14 8.78
CA LYS A 51 -4.61 6.18 10.24
C LYS A 51 -3.16 6.15 10.71
N LYS A 52 -2.23 5.73 9.84
CA LYS A 52 -0.78 5.67 10.14
C LYS A 52 -0.02 6.86 9.56
N LEU A 53 -0.64 7.62 8.66
CA LEU A 53 -0.03 8.79 8.06
C LEU A 53 0.04 9.95 9.05
N LYS A 54 1.16 10.66 9.04
CA LYS A 54 1.36 11.91 9.78
C LYS A 54 1.06 13.10 8.88
N PRO A 55 0.56 14.22 9.42
CA PRO A 55 0.43 15.47 8.67
C PRO A 55 1.73 15.84 7.96
N GLY A 56 1.64 16.27 6.69
CA GLY A 56 2.79 16.65 5.87
C GLY A 56 3.55 15.49 5.21
N GLN A 57 3.06 14.25 5.32
CA GLN A 57 3.56 13.13 4.51
C GLN A 57 2.94 13.14 3.12
N VAL A 58 3.77 12.88 2.10
CA VAL A 58 3.33 12.81 0.70
C VAL A 58 3.15 11.34 0.31
N PHE A 59 2.02 11.02 -0.27
CA PHE A 59 1.70 9.68 -0.78
C PHE A 59 2.24 9.53 -2.21
N ILE A 60 3.08 8.51 -2.44
CA ILE A 60 3.60 8.13 -3.75
C ILE A 60 3.25 6.68 -4.01
N MET A 61 2.48 6.44 -5.07
CA MET A 61 2.06 5.13 -5.53
C MET A 61 2.67 4.85 -6.90
N ASP A 62 3.13 3.63 -7.12
CA ASP A 62 3.47 3.17 -8.46
C ASP A 62 2.19 3.03 -9.29
N HIS A 63 2.15 3.68 -10.45
CA HIS A 63 1.03 3.49 -11.39
C HIS A 63 1.07 2.05 -11.90
N ILE A 64 0.19 1.20 -11.38
CA ILE A 64 -0.05 -0.13 -11.91
C ILE A 64 -1.56 -0.29 -12.02
N PHE A 65 -2.13 0.26 -13.10
CA PHE A 65 -3.42 -0.20 -13.58
C PHE A 65 -3.20 -1.60 -14.19
N SER A 66 -3.96 -2.57 -13.71
CA SER A 66 -4.20 -3.87 -14.33
C SER A 66 -5.70 -4.04 -14.48
#